data_AF-A0A841Z1D0-F1
#
_entry.id   AF-A0A841Z1D0-F1
#
_cell.length_a   1.000
_cell.length_b   1.000
_cell.length_c   1.000
_cell.angle_alpha   90.00
_cell.angle_beta   90.00
_cell.angle_gamma   90.00
#
_symmetry.space_group_name_H-M   'P 1'
#
loop_
_entity.id
_entity.type
_entity.pdbx_description
1 polymer ?
#
loop_
_entity_poly.entity_id
_entity_poly.type
_entity_poly.pdbx_seq_one_letter_code
_entity_poly.pdbx_strand_id
1 'polypeptide(L)'
;MKQEVIQHIETFFTENYLQVKVTLAETDENNVYAFYVYKGGDAEAIAKSAYKKFDTYQLEVLEAGEYRVKVFVKNTKTGQVMTKTSERIRKTIIVEY
;
A
#
# COMPACT_ATOMS: atom_id res chain seq x y z
N MET A 1 -23.80 4.58 10.55
CA MET A 1 -22.83 3.59 10.03
C MET A 1 -21.49 4.30 9.90
N LYS A 2 -20.38 3.75 10.41
CA LYS A 2 -19.05 4.35 10.24
C LYS A 2 -18.62 4.13 8.79
N GLN A 3 -18.56 5.20 8.00
CA GLN A 3 -18.09 5.14 6.62
C GLN A 3 -16.59 4.79 6.63
N GLU A 4 -16.18 3.77 5.87
CA GLU A 4 -14.77 3.46 5.69
C GLU A 4 -14.10 4.59 4.89
N VAL A 5 -13.10 5.24 5.49
CA VAL A 5 -12.44 6.38 4.85
C VAL A 5 -11.52 5.94 3.71
N ILE A 6 -10.87 4.78 3.83
CA ILE A 6 -10.11 4.18 2.73
C ILE A 6 -11.06 3.25 1.97
N GLN A 7 -11.51 3.68 0.79
CA GLN A 7 -12.44 2.90 -0.03
C GLN A 7 -11.70 1.77 -0.76
N HIS A 8 -10.64 2.12 -1.49
CA HIS A 8 -9.93 1.18 -2.34
C HIS A 8 -8.41 1.31 -2.18
N ILE A 9 -7.71 0.18 -2.28
CA ILE A 9 -6.26 0.11 -2.41
C ILE A 9 -6.01 -0.72 -3.66
N GLU A 10 -5.63 -0.04 -4.73
CA GLU A 10 -5.25 -0.69 -5.97
C GLU A 10 -3.78 -1.09 -5.87
N THR A 11 -3.48 -2.35 -6.17
CA THR A 11 -2.12 -2.88 -6.23
C THR A 11 -1.93 -3.62 -7.52
N PHE A 12 -0.85 -3.34 -8.23
CA PHE A 12 -0.47 -4.06 -9.45
C PHE A 12 1.05 -4.11 -9.61
N PHE A 13 1.53 -5.09 -10.37
CA PHE A 13 2.94 -5.17 -10.74
C PHE A 13 3.14 -4.61 -12.15
N THR A 14 4.16 -3.79 -12.30
CA THR A 14 4.70 -3.38 -13.61
C THR A 14 6.18 -3.73 -13.60
N GLU A 15 6.56 -4.71 -14.42
CA GLU A 15 7.90 -5.31 -14.40
C GLU A 15 8.30 -5.79 -13.00
N ASN A 16 9.33 -5.20 -12.41
CA ASN A 16 9.81 -5.49 -11.06
C ASN A 16 9.20 -4.59 -9.99
N TYR A 17 8.28 -3.69 -10.33
CA TYR A 17 7.76 -2.72 -9.39
C TYR A 17 6.34 -3.07 -8.93
N LEU A 18 6.17 -3.17 -7.61
CA LEU A 18 4.86 -3.11 -6.99
C LEU A 18 4.41 -1.66 -6.95
N GLN A 19 3.32 -1.36 -7.63
CA GLN A 19 2.67 -0.05 -7.60
C GLN A 19 1.42 -0.12 -6.74
N VAL A 20 1.18 0.94 -5.98
CA VAL A 20 0.06 1.08 -5.06
C VAL A 20 -0.59 2.43 -5.27
N LYS A 21 -1.92 2.46 -5.31
CA LYS A 21 -2.73 3.69 -5.32
C LYS A 21 -3.88 3.57 -4.32
N VAL A 22 -4.13 4.65 -3.59
CA VAL A 22 -5.15 4.70 -2.54
C VAL A 22 -6.30 5.60 -2.99
N THR A 23 -7.53 5.14 -2.81
CA THR A 23 -8.74 5.94 -3.02
C THR A 23 -9.45 6.13 -1.69
N LEU A 24 -9.64 7.39 -1.30
CA LEU A 24 -10.39 7.76 -0.10
C LEU A 24 -11.84 8.11 -0.45
N ALA A 25 -12.75 7.93 0.51
CA ALA A 25 -14.14 8.35 0.37
C ALA A 25 -14.27 9.88 0.25
N GLU A 26 -13.45 10.59 1.02
CA GLU A 26 -13.31 12.04 0.97
C GLU A 26 -11.82 12.37 1.07
N THR A 27 -11.35 13.25 0.18
CA THR A 27 -9.97 13.73 0.18
C THR A 27 -9.85 14.98 1.06
N ASP A 28 -8.83 15.01 1.90
CA ASP A 28 -8.44 16.15 2.71
C ASP A 28 -6.96 16.46 2.42
N GLU A 29 -6.62 17.72 2.21
CA GLU A 29 -5.26 18.21 1.95
C GLU A 29 -4.27 17.93 3.10
N ASN A 30 -4.80 17.68 4.30
CA ASN A 30 -4.07 17.32 5.51
C ASN A 30 -3.78 15.81 5.59
N ASN A 31 -4.27 15.01 4.65
CA ASN A 31 -3.98 13.59 4.64
C ASN A 31 -2.56 13.31 4.15
N VAL A 32 -1.84 12.50 4.94
CA VAL A 32 -0.55 11.93 4.58
C VAL A 32 -0.60 10.41 4.67
N TYR A 33 0.16 9.75 3.81
CA TYR A 33 0.09 8.32 3.55
C TYR A 33 1.42 7.65 3.87
N ALA A 34 1.37 6.47 4.49
CA ALA A 34 2.50 5.57 4.64
C ALA A 34 2.12 4.15 4.21
N PHE A 35 3.08 3.41 3.70
CA PHE A 35 2.88 2.13 3.01
C PHE A 35 3.84 1.09 3.57
N TYR A 36 3.30 0.03 4.15
CA TYR A 36 4.08 -1.10 4.66
C TYR A 36 3.80 -2.31 3.79
N VAL A 37 4.83 -2.86 3.17
CA VAL A 37 4.74 -4.01 2.27
C VAL A 37 5.17 -5.27 3.02
N TYR A 38 4.38 -6.32 2.90
CA TYR A 38 4.64 -7.63 3.49
C TYR A 38 4.70 -8.67 2.39
N LYS A 39 5.62 -9.62 2.51
CA LYS A 39 5.66 -10.83 1.69
C LYS A 39 4.83 -11.93 2.39
N GLY A 40 4.22 -12.81 1.60
CA GLY A 40 3.37 -13.89 2.10
C GLY A 40 4.12 -14.81 3.05
N GLY A 41 3.58 -14.99 4.26
CA GLY A 41 4.21 -15.75 5.34
C GLY A 41 4.98 -14.90 6.35
N ASP A 42 5.37 -13.68 5.98
CA ASP A 42 6.15 -12.81 6.87
C ASP A 42 5.25 -12.05 7.85
N ALA A 43 5.65 -12.06 9.13
CA ALA A 43 5.01 -11.27 10.18
C ALA A 43 5.45 -9.79 10.11
N GLU A 44 6.65 -9.53 9.62
CA GLU A 44 7.23 -8.19 9.52
C GLU A 44 7.13 -7.62 8.11
N ALA A 45 7.08 -6.29 8.02
CA ALA A 45 7.07 -5.61 6.73
C ALA A 45 8.48 -5.60 6.14
N ILE A 46 8.62 -6.09 4.91
CA ILE A 46 9.86 -6.06 4.13
C ILE A 46 10.22 -4.65 3.66
N ALA A 47 9.24 -3.74 3.63
CA ALA A 47 9.45 -2.33 3.33
C ALA A 47 8.47 -1.46 4.11
N LYS A 48 8.94 -0.30 4.57
CA LYS A 48 8.14 0.70 5.30
C LYS A 48 8.44 2.07 4.73
N SER A 49 7.42 2.79 4.28
CA SER A 49 7.59 4.19 3.89
C SER A 49 7.35 5.13 5.08
N ALA A 50 8.00 6.31 5.04
CA ALA A 50 7.59 7.45 5.86
C ALA A 50 6.25 8.03 5.34
N TYR A 51 5.59 8.83 6.18
CA TYR A 51 4.39 9.57 5.79
C TYR A 51 4.70 10.64 4.74
N LYS A 52 3.96 10.64 3.63
CA LYS A 52 4.09 11.61 2.53
C LYS A 52 2.71 12.07 2.03
N LYS A 53 2.64 13.19 1.31
CA LYS A 53 1.38 13.70 0.74
C LYS A 53 0.86 12.91 -0.47
N PHE A 54 1.65 11.97 -1.00
CA PHE A 54 1.29 11.18 -2.17
C PHE A 54 0.45 9.97 -1.75
N ASP A 55 -0.68 9.79 -2.42
CA ASP A 55 -1.59 8.65 -2.30
C ASP A 55 -1.10 7.41 -3.08
N THR A 56 0.09 7.50 -3.66
CA THR A 56 0.76 6.45 -4.42
C THR A 56 2.07 6.00 -3.78
N TYR A 57 2.44 4.76 -4.05
CA TYR A 57 3.71 4.17 -3.63
C TYR A 57 4.24 3.19 -4.67
N GLN A 58 5.57 3.12 -4.78
CA GLN A 58 6.26 2.20 -5.64
C GLN A 58 7.40 1.54 -4.86
N LEU A 59 7.52 0.22 -5.01
CA LEU A 59 8.59 -0.57 -4.43
C LEU A 59 9.14 -1.53 -5.49
N GLU A 60 10.46 -1.58 -5.64
CA GLU A 60 11.10 -2.64 -6.41
C GLU A 60 11.03 -3.96 -5.63
N VAL A 61 10.52 -4.99 -6.27
CA VAL A 61 10.34 -6.33 -5.73
C VAL A 61 11.07 -7.27 -6.68
N LEU A 62 12.16 -7.90 -6.27
CA LEU A 62 12.94 -8.78 -7.14
C LEU A 62 12.52 -10.25 -7.02
N GLU A 63 11.91 -10.62 -5.91
CA GLU A 63 11.55 -12.00 -5.60
C GLU A 63 10.13 -12.33 -6.07
N ALA A 64 9.93 -13.55 -6.54
CA ALA A 64 8.59 -14.07 -6.78
C ALA A 64 7.90 -14.33 -5.42
N GLY A 65 6.58 -14.23 -5.41
CA GLY A 65 5.81 -14.51 -4.20
C GLY A 65 4.50 -13.74 -4.12
N GLU A 66 3.80 -13.96 -3.02
CA GLU A 66 2.62 -13.19 -2.66
C GLU A 66 3.03 -11.96 -1.84
N TYR A 67 2.36 -10.85 -2.06
CA TYR A 67 2.59 -9.59 -1.38
C TYR A 67 1.26 -8.98 -0.94
N ARG A 68 1.29 -8.19 0.13
CA ARG A 68 0.17 -7.36 0.56
C ARG A 68 0.70 -6.04 1.10
N VAL A 69 -0.10 -4.99 0.98
CA VAL A 69 0.28 -3.64 1.41
C VAL A 69 -0.69 -3.16 2.48
N LYS A 70 -0.16 -2.80 3.65
CA LYS A 70 -0.91 -2.06 4.66
C LYS A 70 -0.69 -0.57 4.45
N VAL A 71 -1.77 0.13 4.17
CA VAL A 71 -1.81 1.57 3.99
C VAL A 71 -2.21 2.23 5.30
N PHE A 72 -1.52 3.31 5.64
CA PHE A 72 -1.80 4.18 6.77
C PHE A 72 -2.10 5.58 6.25
N VAL A 73 -3.27 6.12 6.60
CA VAL A 73 -3.66 7.49 6.29
C VAL A 73 -3.74 8.24 7.60
N LYS A 74 -2.94 9.29 7.74
CA LYS A 74 -2.95 10.18 8.89
C LYS A 74 -3.46 11.55 8.46
N ASN A 75 -4.47 12.07 9.12
CA ASN A 75 -4.85 13.47 8.99
C ASN A 75 -3.96 14.30 9.94
N THR A 76 -3.15 15.21 9.41
CA THR A 76 -2.19 15.99 10.21
C THR A 76 -2.85 17.02 11.11
N LYS A 77 -4.08 17.46 10.79
CA LYS A 77 -4.84 18.44 11.57
C LYS A 77 -5.53 17.81 12.78
N THR A 78 -6.16 16.65 12.60
CA THR A 78 -6.88 15.96 13.68
C THR A 78 -6.02 14.93 14.41
N GLY A 79 -4.88 14.53 13.83
CA GLY A 79 -4.03 13.46 14.34
C GLY A 79 -4.60 12.05 14.14
N GLN A 80 -5.79 11.93 13.53
CA GLN A 80 -6.44 10.64 13.31
C GLN A 80 -5.65 9.79 12.33
N VAL A 81 -5.44 8.51 12.68
CA VAL A 81 -4.80 7.51 11.82
C VAL A 81 -5.80 6.42 11.48
N MET A 82 -5.86 6.09 10.20
CA MET A 82 -6.71 5.05 9.64
C MET A 82 -5.85 4.09 8.85
N THR A 83 -6.20 2.81 8.86
CA THR A 83 -5.43 1.80 8.16
C THR A 83 -6.32 0.82 7.44
N LYS A 84 -5.89 0.39 6.26
CA LYS A 84 -6.52 -0.69 5.49
C LYS A 84 -5.42 -1.51 4.83
N THR A 85 -5.65 -2.81 4.71
CA THR A 85 -4.71 -3.72 4.05
C THR A 85 -5.29 -4.07 2.69
N SER A 86 -4.46 -4.05 1.65
CA SER A 86 -4.84 -4.47 0.30
C SER A 86 -5.20 -5.95 0.28
N GLU A 87 -5.84 -6.36 -0.83
CA GLU A 87 -5.83 -7.76 -1.20
C GLU A 87 -4.41 -8.25 -1.47
N ARG A 88 -4.27 -9.57 -1.50
CA ARG A 88 -3.01 -10.22 -1.85
C ARG A 88 -2.77 -10.11 -3.34
N ILE A 89 -1.55 -9.77 -3.72
CA ILE A 89 -1.11 -9.75 -5.11
C ILE A 89 0.10 -10.67 -5.28
N ARG A 90 0.15 -11.41 -6.39
CA ARG A 90 1.23 -12.34 -6.68
C ARG A 90 2.16 -11.77 -7.74
N LYS A 91 3.46 -11.74 -7.45
CA LYS A 91 4.51 -11.56 -8.45
C LYS A 91 4.91 -12.92 -9.01
N THR A 92 4.84 -13.06 -10.34
CA THR A 92 5.37 -14.21 -11.08
C THR A 92 6.58 -13.73 -11.89
N ILE A 93 7.67 -14.50 -11.86
CA ILE A 93 8.83 -14.25 -12.70
C ILE A 93 8.79 -15.29 -13.81
N ILE A 94 8.63 -14.86 -15.06
CA ILE A 94 8.73 -15.74 -16.22
C ILE A 94 10.22 -15.84 -16.54
N VAL A 95 10.78 -17.04 -16.39
CA VAL A 95 12.13 -17.35 -16.86
C VAL A 95 11.95 -17.88 -18.28
N GLU A 96 12.30 -17.08 -19.28
CA GLU A 96 12.46 -17.60 -20.65
C GLU A 96 13.74 -18.45 -20.68
N TYR A 97 13.61 -19.72 -21.07
CA TYR A 97 14.71 -20.66 -21.28
C TYR A 97 15.14 -20.65 -22.74
#